data_AF-A0A9P7VRR6-F1
#
_entry.id   AF-A0A9P7VRR6-F1
#
_cell.length_a   1.000
_cell.length_b   1.000
_cell.length_c   1.000
_cell.angle_alpha   90.00
_cell.angle_beta   90.00
_cell.angle_gamma   90.00
#
_symmetry.space_group_name_H-M   'P 1'
#
loop_
_entity.id
_entity.type
_entity.pdbx_description
1 polymer ?
#
loop_
_entity_poly.entity_id
_entity_poly.type
_entity_poly.pdbx_seq_one_letter_code
_entity_poly.pdbx_strand_id
1 'polypeptide(L)'
;MGLKERRNLKASTYLRLARPVLVNGLRLFWAILIFWGDFGVYFWSLASCRWPDSSLARSKERPTHVMIISDPQVRHPSVFYEETSRLGSLRQLIFDLNLKKNWNVAAHFKPDVVIFLGDMLASGKHVRSEKEYQQYFDKFRSVFSLDSSIAVHYVPGNNDVGMGVSRALSKKVRQNYFITFGPFNHQATVRGHQFLFLDAPGLVDEDYQRSAAGIPYDLWDPVPEGPLEFVKSVVIDSSPVVLFTHIPLARPDTASCGPLREKGSIRRGAGHGYQNTFGKQTTSFLLKTLQPIVVYSGDNRDYCDYKHKLPSPDREAEHKNDIQEVTVKSFSMARHIEHPGFQLLSLSDPSAALAANIPSYADASCTLPDQNGIYSHVYLPLMFLSFIGLFVFNLARRRRMKLLLPPISISAGMLPTSPSLSNTCWVPISPTGSLPSALRTPTSAAGPTFRAASHPDPQGTPLNSPLYYPQDREEEDPMFPVQYATRDTRLMHDEWSPEHSVATADYHTSSEFESSSSSRPFSHHASRWSWSWTFALFGRRRRITIRLPRLSWGGFRGILALLVEGRNSDAFLSRRGVLQSTLVDAFSILWPSLLFWTLISWWTF
;
A
#
# COMPACT_ATOMS: atom_id res chain seq x y z
N MET A 1 44.73 39.76 22.88
CA MET A 1 43.56 38.86 22.85
C MET A 1 43.81 37.67 23.77
N GLY A 2 43.05 37.53 24.86
CA GLY A 2 43.27 36.50 25.86
C GLY A 2 42.90 35.08 25.37
N LEU A 3 43.47 34.03 25.97
CA LEU A 3 43.15 32.61 25.67
C LEU A 3 41.64 32.32 25.73
N LYS A 4 40.93 32.93 26.67
CA LYS A 4 39.47 32.81 26.84
C LYS A 4 38.68 33.44 25.69
N GLU A 5 39.15 34.57 25.18
CA GLU A 5 38.54 35.30 24.07
C GLU A 5 38.74 34.58 22.74
N ARG A 6 39.95 34.03 22.51
CA ARG A 6 40.22 33.13 21.37
C ARG A 6 39.38 31.85 21.40
N ARG A 7 39.17 31.25 22.59
CA ARG A 7 38.30 30.07 22.77
C ARG A 7 36.83 30.40 22.48
N ASN A 8 36.32 31.54 22.95
CA ASN A 8 34.96 32.00 22.68
C ASN A 8 34.73 32.34 21.20
N LEU A 9 35.72 32.96 20.53
CA LEU A 9 35.65 33.24 19.10
C LEU A 9 35.61 31.94 18.27
N LYS A 10 36.51 30.99 18.57
CA LYS A 10 36.53 29.67 17.92
C LYS A 10 35.23 28.88 18.15
N ALA A 11 34.69 28.89 19.38
CA ALA A 11 33.43 28.24 19.70
C ALA A 11 32.24 28.88 18.96
N SER A 12 32.21 30.22 18.86
CA SER A 12 31.20 30.97 18.10
C SER A 12 31.26 30.65 16.60
N THR A 13 32.45 30.63 16.01
CA THR A 13 32.65 30.27 14.61
C THR A 13 32.25 28.81 14.34
N TYR A 14 32.62 27.87 15.20
CA TYR A 14 32.23 26.46 15.10
C TYR A 14 30.70 26.28 15.19
N LEU A 15 30.03 26.98 16.12
CA LEU A 15 28.57 26.95 16.27
C LEU A 15 27.82 27.58 15.08
N ARG A 16 28.46 28.51 14.36
CA ARG A 16 27.92 29.11 13.12
C ARG A 16 28.10 28.18 11.91
N LEU A 17 29.25 27.50 11.80
CA LEU A 17 29.52 26.57 10.70
C LEU A 17 28.80 25.22 10.84
N ALA A 18 28.52 24.77 12.07
CA ALA A 18 27.95 23.44 12.30
C ALA A 18 26.51 23.26 11.75
N ARG A 19 25.69 24.32 11.76
CA ARG A 19 24.29 24.24 11.24
C ARG A 19 24.24 24.01 9.73
N PRO A 20 24.86 24.85 8.87
CA PRO A 20 24.80 24.64 7.42
C PRO A 20 25.42 23.29 7.03
N VAL A 21 26.51 22.87 7.69
CA VAL A 21 27.11 21.54 7.45
C VAL A 21 26.12 20.42 7.76
N LEU A 22 25.44 20.45 8.92
CA LEU A 22 24.45 19.43 9.27
C LEU A 22 23.26 19.42 8.29
N VAL A 23 22.68 20.59 7.99
CA VAL A 23 21.50 20.72 7.12
C VAL A 23 21.84 20.27 5.69
N ASN A 24 22.97 20.73 5.15
CA ASN A 24 23.40 20.34 3.80
C ASN A 24 23.85 18.86 3.75
N GLY A 25 24.45 18.35 4.82
CA GLY A 25 24.75 16.92 4.95
C GLY A 25 23.49 16.06 4.95
N LEU A 26 22.44 16.47 5.67
CA LEU A 26 21.14 15.79 5.64
C LEU A 26 20.46 15.89 4.27
N ARG A 27 20.54 17.04 3.59
CA ARG A 27 20.04 17.16 2.21
C ARG A 27 20.71 16.18 1.26
N LEU A 28 22.04 16.10 1.30
CA LEU A 28 22.80 15.15 0.48
C LEU A 28 22.46 13.70 0.83
N PHE A 29 22.37 13.39 2.12
CA PHE A 29 21.95 12.07 2.60
C PHE A 29 20.58 11.67 2.04
N TRP A 30 19.58 12.55 2.15
CA TRP A 30 18.24 12.30 1.61
C TRP A 30 18.22 12.19 0.08
N ALA A 31 19.01 12.98 -0.63
CA ALA A 31 19.14 12.86 -2.08
C ALA A 31 19.71 11.48 -2.47
N ILE A 32 20.79 11.03 -1.82
CA ILE A 32 21.37 9.69 -2.07
C ILE A 32 20.37 8.59 -1.72
N LEU A 33 19.70 8.71 -0.57
CA LEU A 33 18.74 7.72 -0.10
C LEU A 33 17.56 7.58 -1.06
N ILE A 34 17.01 8.71 -1.53
CA ILE A 34 15.91 8.72 -2.50
C ILE A 34 16.37 8.17 -3.85
N PHE A 35 17.55 8.59 -4.35
CA PHE A 35 18.09 8.05 -5.60
C PHE A 35 18.27 6.52 -5.52
N TRP A 36 18.78 6.02 -4.41
CA TRP A 36 18.89 4.58 -4.21
C TRP A 36 17.51 3.91 -4.11
N GLY A 37 16.65 4.33 -3.18
CA GLY A 37 15.37 3.67 -2.91
C GLY A 37 14.34 3.77 -4.03
N ASP A 38 14.34 4.85 -4.82
CA ASP A 38 13.36 5.07 -5.89
C ASP A 38 13.87 4.78 -7.30
N PHE A 39 15.14 4.44 -7.47
CA PHE A 39 15.75 4.08 -8.75
C PHE A 39 16.77 2.94 -8.62
N GLY A 40 17.82 3.11 -7.82
CA GLY A 40 18.91 2.14 -7.70
C GLY A 40 18.48 0.73 -7.29
N VAL A 41 17.57 0.60 -6.31
CA VAL A 41 17.10 -0.70 -5.81
C VAL A 41 16.38 -1.51 -6.89
N TYR A 42 15.68 -0.87 -7.84
CA TYR A 42 14.97 -1.58 -8.91
C TYR A 42 15.92 -2.30 -9.87
N PHE A 43 17.05 -1.67 -10.21
CA PHE A 43 18.10 -2.34 -11.01
C PHE A 43 18.88 -3.35 -10.20
N TRP A 44 19.11 -3.07 -8.90
CA TRP A 44 19.82 -3.97 -8.02
C TRP A 44 19.05 -5.27 -7.75
N SER A 45 17.72 -5.21 -7.54
CA SER A 45 16.90 -6.40 -7.30
C SER A 45 16.89 -7.35 -8.50
N LEU A 46 17.07 -6.82 -9.71
CA LEU A 46 17.12 -7.60 -10.95
C LEU A 46 18.54 -7.95 -11.42
N ALA A 47 19.59 -7.53 -10.69
CA ALA A 47 20.98 -7.74 -11.13
C ALA A 47 21.38 -9.22 -11.26
N SER A 48 20.74 -10.11 -10.49
CA SER A 48 20.93 -11.56 -10.54
C SER A 48 19.93 -12.27 -11.47
N CYS A 49 18.85 -11.60 -11.89
CA CYS A 49 17.83 -12.16 -12.77
C CYS A 49 18.37 -12.22 -14.20
N ARG A 50 18.26 -13.39 -14.84
CA ARG A 50 18.70 -13.63 -16.22
C ARG A 50 17.74 -14.60 -16.90
N TRP A 51 17.69 -14.53 -18.22
CA TRP A 51 17.03 -15.55 -19.03
C TRP A 51 17.67 -16.93 -18.75
N PRO A 52 16.87 -17.97 -18.44
CA PRO A 52 17.36 -19.31 -18.07
C PRO A 52 17.89 -20.14 -19.26
N ASP A 53 18.55 -19.49 -20.21
CA ASP A 53 19.09 -20.11 -21.45
C ASP A 53 20.11 -21.22 -21.17
N SER A 54 20.82 -21.14 -20.04
CA SER A 54 21.84 -22.12 -19.66
C SER A 54 21.28 -23.52 -19.40
N SER A 55 19.99 -23.62 -19.11
CA SER A 55 19.29 -24.88 -18.86
C SER A 55 18.78 -25.54 -20.15
N LEU A 56 18.85 -24.83 -21.28
CA LEU A 56 18.42 -25.32 -22.58
C LEU A 56 19.56 -26.00 -23.34
N ALA A 57 19.20 -26.80 -24.34
CA ALA A 57 20.17 -27.40 -25.24
C ALA A 57 20.96 -26.30 -25.97
N ARG A 58 22.29 -26.44 -26.00
CA ARG A 58 23.14 -25.45 -26.67
C ARG A 58 22.88 -25.50 -28.19
N SER A 59 22.22 -24.49 -28.70
CA SER A 59 21.95 -24.29 -30.13
C SER A 59 22.73 -23.10 -30.70
N LYS A 60 22.90 -23.07 -32.02
CA LYS A 60 23.40 -21.88 -32.73
C LYS A 60 22.35 -20.76 -32.79
N GLU A 61 21.08 -21.10 -32.65
CA GLU A 61 19.98 -20.15 -32.64
C GLU A 61 19.70 -19.64 -31.23
N ARG A 62 19.35 -18.35 -31.13
CA ARG A 62 18.93 -17.76 -29.85
C ARG A 62 17.60 -18.39 -29.39
N PRO A 63 17.45 -18.72 -28.10
CA PRO A 63 16.16 -19.08 -27.54
C PRO A 63 15.12 -17.98 -27.74
N THR A 64 13.85 -18.35 -27.78
CA THR A 64 12.74 -17.39 -27.75
C THR A 64 12.44 -17.03 -26.30
N HIS A 65 12.41 -15.74 -26.01
CA HIS A 65 12.26 -15.20 -24.66
C HIS A 65 10.83 -14.71 -24.41
N VAL A 66 10.14 -15.35 -23.47
CA VAL A 66 8.75 -15.07 -23.10
C VAL A 66 8.72 -14.50 -21.68
N MET A 67 8.13 -13.33 -21.49
CA MET A 67 7.91 -12.74 -20.17
C MET A 67 6.46 -12.93 -19.74
N ILE A 68 6.24 -13.48 -18.55
CA ILE A 68 4.91 -13.73 -17.99
C ILE A 68 4.70 -12.80 -16.79
N ILE A 69 3.63 -12.02 -16.85
CA ILE A 69 3.23 -11.01 -15.88
C ILE A 69 1.87 -11.42 -15.33
N SER A 70 1.74 -11.58 -14.02
CA SER A 70 0.45 -11.88 -13.38
C SER A 70 0.03 -10.75 -12.46
N ASP A 71 -1.27 -10.52 -12.30
CA ASP A 71 -1.84 -9.55 -11.35
C ASP A 71 -1.20 -8.14 -11.42
N PRO A 72 -1.07 -7.51 -12.60
CA PRO A 72 -0.62 -6.12 -12.66
C PRO A 72 -1.64 -5.17 -12.02
N GLN A 73 -2.93 -5.56 -11.91
CA GLN A 73 -3.95 -4.92 -11.07
C GLN A 73 -3.97 -3.40 -11.25
N VAL A 74 -3.96 -2.92 -12.52
CA VAL A 74 -3.99 -1.49 -12.81
C VAL A 74 -5.23 -0.93 -12.13
N ARG A 75 -5.07 0.12 -11.32
CA ARG A 75 -6.19 0.70 -10.58
C ARG A 75 -7.03 1.59 -11.47
N HIS A 76 -8.33 1.65 -11.16
CA HIS A 76 -9.32 2.41 -11.91
C HIS A 76 -8.89 3.87 -12.10
N PRO A 77 -9.18 4.54 -13.24
CA PRO A 77 -8.80 5.92 -13.42
C PRO A 77 -9.40 6.84 -12.35
N SER A 78 -8.59 7.76 -11.81
CA SER A 78 -8.96 8.68 -10.72
C SER A 78 -10.15 9.57 -11.06
N VAL A 79 -10.38 9.85 -12.34
CA VAL A 79 -11.51 10.64 -12.85
C VAL A 79 -12.86 10.04 -12.48
N PHE A 80 -12.91 8.74 -12.21
CA PHE A 80 -14.14 8.00 -11.87
C PHE A 80 -14.26 7.64 -10.39
N TYR A 81 -13.27 7.97 -9.55
CA TYR A 81 -13.39 7.78 -8.11
C TYR A 81 -14.13 8.97 -7.48
N GLU A 82 -15.20 8.67 -6.73
CA GLU A 82 -15.88 9.65 -5.85
C GLU A 82 -15.12 9.90 -4.54
N GLU A 83 -14.03 9.17 -4.26
CA GLU A 83 -13.20 9.41 -3.09
C GLU A 83 -12.45 10.75 -3.21
N THR A 84 -13.07 11.79 -2.65
CA THR A 84 -12.57 13.18 -2.56
C THR A 84 -11.37 13.36 -1.62
N SER A 85 -10.81 12.28 -1.07
CA SER A 85 -9.73 12.39 -0.08
C SER A 85 -8.37 12.54 -0.76
N ARG A 86 -7.64 13.61 -0.40
CA ARG A 86 -6.26 13.86 -0.89
C ARG A 86 -5.30 12.70 -0.62
N LEU A 87 -5.55 11.93 0.44
CA LEU A 87 -4.75 10.77 0.81
C LEU A 87 -5.00 9.59 -0.14
N GLY A 88 -6.25 9.37 -0.57
CA GLY A 88 -6.59 8.36 -1.57
C GLY A 88 -5.89 8.62 -2.89
N SER A 89 -5.94 9.87 -3.38
CA SER A 89 -5.25 10.26 -4.62
C SER A 89 -3.72 10.06 -4.54
N LEU A 90 -3.10 10.37 -3.39
CA LEU A 90 -1.66 10.13 -3.19
C LEU A 90 -1.32 8.63 -3.20
N ARG A 91 -2.13 7.78 -2.55
CA ARG A 91 -1.93 6.33 -2.55
C ARG A 91 -2.06 5.74 -3.95
N GLN A 92 -3.00 6.25 -4.75
CA GLN A 92 -3.15 5.86 -6.13
C GLN A 92 -1.95 6.27 -6.97
N LEU A 93 -1.48 7.52 -6.84
CA LEU A 93 -0.29 8.00 -7.54
C LEU A 93 0.94 7.15 -7.20
N ILE A 94 1.17 6.85 -5.92
CA ILE A 94 2.31 6.03 -5.50
C ILE A 94 2.25 4.62 -6.11
N PHE A 95 1.05 4.01 -6.14
CA PHE A 95 0.85 2.70 -6.76
C PHE A 95 1.11 2.74 -8.26
N ASP A 96 0.54 3.73 -8.97
CA ASP A 96 0.72 3.88 -10.41
C ASP A 96 2.19 4.14 -10.78
N LEU A 97 2.91 4.95 -9.99
CA LEU A 97 4.35 5.18 -10.17
C LEU A 97 5.13 3.88 -9.96
N ASN A 98 4.89 3.13 -8.87
CA ASN A 98 5.59 1.86 -8.65
C ASN A 98 5.35 0.87 -9.80
N LEU A 99 4.11 0.73 -10.27
CA LEU A 99 3.79 -0.20 -11.35
C LEU A 99 4.55 0.16 -12.63
N LYS A 100 4.63 1.45 -12.96
CA LYS A 100 5.45 1.91 -14.08
C LYS A 100 6.95 1.67 -13.84
N LYS A 101 7.48 1.86 -12.63
CA LYS A 101 8.92 1.59 -12.34
C LYS A 101 9.23 0.12 -12.54
N ASN A 102 8.37 -0.77 -12.01
CA ASN A 102 8.45 -2.22 -12.19
C ASN A 102 8.48 -2.55 -13.68
N TRP A 103 7.55 -1.98 -14.47
CA TRP A 103 7.49 -2.21 -15.91
C TRP A 103 8.73 -1.71 -16.64
N ASN A 104 9.20 -0.50 -16.32
CA ASN A 104 10.38 0.07 -16.96
C ASN A 104 11.59 -0.88 -16.81
N VAL A 105 11.89 -1.35 -15.60
CA VAL A 105 13.04 -2.25 -15.39
C VAL A 105 12.82 -3.66 -15.96
N ALA A 106 11.59 -4.18 -15.94
CA ALA A 106 11.27 -5.47 -16.55
C ALA A 106 11.41 -5.43 -18.09
N ALA A 107 10.94 -4.37 -18.74
CA ALA A 107 11.01 -4.20 -20.19
C ALA A 107 12.46 -4.17 -20.73
N HIS A 108 13.46 -3.85 -19.89
CA HIS A 108 14.88 -3.90 -20.27
C HIS A 108 15.38 -5.32 -20.59
N PHE A 109 14.66 -6.37 -20.19
CA PHE A 109 14.96 -7.75 -20.55
C PHE A 109 14.69 -8.07 -22.03
N LYS A 110 14.01 -7.16 -22.76
CA LYS A 110 13.70 -7.26 -24.21
C LYS A 110 13.06 -8.61 -24.60
N PRO A 111 11.90 -8.97 -24.02
CA PRO A 111 11.21 -10.20 -24.38
C PRO A 111 10.74 -10.18 -25.85
N ASP A 112 10.69 -11.36 -26.47
CA ASP A 112 10.06 -11.55 -27.79
C ASP A 112 8.53 -11.64 -27.67
N VAL A 113 8.03 -12.17 -26.55
CA VAL A 113 6.59 -12.34 -26.26
C VAL A 113 6.30 -11.93 -24.82
N VAL A 114 5.18 -11.24 -24.59
CA VAL A 114 4.67 -10.90 -23.25
C VAL A 114 3.30 -11.54 -23.03
N ILE A 115 3.12 -12.19 -21.88
CA ILE A 115 1.86 -12.83 -21.48
C ILE A 115 1.37 -12.15 -20.20
N PHE A 116 0.14 -11.64 -20.23
CA PHE A 116 -0.56 -11.15 -19.06
C PHE A 116 -1.52 -12.22 -18.54
N LEU A 117 -1.27 -12.72 -17.34
CA LEU A 117 -1.92 -13.86 -16.72
C LEU A 117 -3.00 -13.42 -15.73
N GLY A 118 -4.02 -12.75 -16.27
CA GLY A 118 -5.22 -12.30 -15.55
C GLY A 118 -5.01 -11.13 -14.60
N ASP A 119 -6.15 -10.57 -14.22
CA ASP A 119 -6.29 -9.42 -13.35
C ASP A 119 -5.46 -8.23 -13.83
N MET A 120 -5.58 -7.96 -15.14
CA MET A 120 -5.01 -6.77 -15.75
C MET A 120 -5.55 -5.50 -15.08
N LEU A 121 -6.87 -5.50 -14.81
CA LEU A 121 -7.63 -4.42 -14.21
C LEU A 121 -8.07 -4.80 -12.80
N ALA A 122 -7.74 -3.97 -11.80
CA ALA A 122 -8.09 -4.24 -10.40
C ALA A 122 -9.60 -4.25 -10.12
N SER A 123 -10.40 -3.71 -11.05
CA SER A 123 -11.84 -3.56 -10.88
C SER A 123 -12.58 -3.55 -12.23
N GLY A 124 -12.09 -4.30 -13.23
CA GLY A 124 -12.69 -4.37 -14.57
C GLY A 124 -14.17 -4.78 -14.53
N LYS A 125 -14.54 -5.72 -13.67
CA LYS A 125 -15.93 -6.16 -13.44
C LYS A 125 -16.87 -5.08 -12.92
N HIS A 126 -16.33 -4.01 -12.34
CA HIS A 126 -17.11 -2.90 -11.76
C HIS A 126 -17.26 -1.70 -12.70
N VAL A 127 -16.80 -1.81 -13.95
CA VAL A 127 -16.95 -0.74 -14.95
C VAL A 127 -18.42 -0.63 -15.39
N ARG A 128 -18.93 0.60 -15.48
CA ARG A 128 -20.35 0.88 -15.76
C ARG A 128 -20.62 1.15 -17.24
N SER A 129 -19.64 1.64 -17.99
CA SER A 129 -19.80 2.01 -19.40
C SER A 129 -18.63 1.58 -20.28
N GLU A 130 -18.89 1.42 -21.57
CA GLU A 130 -17.85 1.12 -22.57
C GLU A 130 -16.77 2.20 -22.64
N LYS A 131 -17.15 3.48 -22.55
CA LYS A 131 -16.20 4.61 -22.52
C LYS A 131 -15.26 4.55 -21.32
N GLU A 132 -15.80 4.23 -20.14
CA GLU A 132 -15.02 4.05 -18.92
C GLU A 132 -14.05 2.85 -19.06
N TYR A 133 -14.52 1.75 -19.65
CA TYR A 133 -13.69 0.58 -19.92
C TYR A 133 -12.53 0.92 -20.85
N GLN A 134 -12.80 1.64 -21.95
CA GLN A 134 -11.78 2.06 -22.89
C GLN A 134 -10.72 2.95 -22.22
N GLN A 135 -11.12 3.91 -21.39
CA GLN A 135 -10.15 4.75 -20.66
C GLN A 135 -9.33 3.95 -19.65
N TYR A 136 -9.92 2.91 -19.06
CA TYR A 136 -9.20 2.01 -18.16
C TYR A 136 -8.17 1.17 -18.93
N PHE A 137 -8.54 0.65 -20.10
CA PHE A 137 -7.64 -0.04 -21.00
C PHE A 137 -6.52 0.88 -21.54
N ASP A 138 -6.83 2.12 -21.91
CA ASP A 138 -5.84 3.10 -22.33
C ASP A 138 -4.83 3.40 -21.21
N LYS A 139 -5.32 3.47 -19.95
CA LYS A 139 -4.44 3.56 -18.78
C LYS A 139 -3.53 2.33 -18.67
N PHE A 140 -4.08 1.12 -18.80
CA PHE A 140 -3.29 -0.12 -18.80
C PHE A 140 -2.18 -0.08 -19.87
N ARG A 141 -2.53 0.26 -21.12
CA ARG A 141 -1.56 0.40 -22.23
C ARG A 141 -0.51 1.48 -21.98
N SER A 142 -0.88 2.57 -21.30
CA SER A 142 0.07 3.63 -20.95
C SER A 142 1.07 3.22 -19.88
N VAL A 143 0.73 2.23 -19.04
CA VAL A 143 1.65 1.67 -18.05
C VAL A 143 2.54 0.63 -18.71
N PHE A 144 1.96 -0.27 -19.51
CA PHE A 144 2.64 -1.37 -20.19
C PHE A 144 2.90 -1.05 -21.66
N SER A 145 3.63 0.05 -21.92
CA SER A 145 3.99 0.41 -23.30
C SER A 145 4.97 -0.61 -23.87
N LEU A 146 4.63 -1.18 -25.02
CA LEU A 146 5.41 -2.18 -25.74
C LEU A 146 5.63 -1.75 -27.19
N ASP A 147 6.73 -2.20 -27.79
CA ASP A 147 6.92 -2.10 -29.23
C ASP A 147 5.88 -2.97 -29.94
N SER A 148 5.35 -2.48 -31.06
CA SER A 148 4.49 -3.22 -31.97
C SER A 148 5.06 -4.56 -32.45
N SER A 149 6.38 -4.76 -32.41
CA SER A 149 7.03 -6.01 -32.79
C SER A 149 6.89 -7.12 -31.75
N ILE A 150 6.51 -6.80 -30.51
CA ILE A 150 6.40 -7.77 -29.42
C ILE A 150 4.99 -8.37 -29.42
N ALA A 151 4.89 -9.69 -29.52
CA ALA A 151 3.61 -10.38 -29.43
C ALA A 151 3.08 -10.34 -27.99
N VAL A 152 1.79 -10.05 -27.82
CA VAL A 152 1.16 -9.95 -26.49
C VAL A 152 -0.07 -10.84 -26.41
N HIS A 153 -0.17 -11.64 -25.35
CA HIS A 153 -1.31 -12.50 -25.06
C HIS A 153 -1.91 -12.18 -23.69
N TYR A 154 -3.22 -12.35 -23.56
CA TYR A 154 -3.97 -12.03 -22.35
C TYR A 154 -4.83 -13.21 -21.92
N VAL A 155 -4.83 -13.51 -20.63
CA VAL A 155 -5.74 -14.46 -19.98
C VAL A 155 -6.68 -13.67 -19.08
N PRO A 156 -8.00 -13.90 -19.09
CA PRO A 156 -8.92 -13.16 -18.24
C PRO A 156 -8.79 -13.60 -16.78
N GLY A 157 -8.76 -12.61 -15.86
CA GLY A 157 -8.90 -12.84 -14.42
C GLY A 157 -10.28 -12.54 -13.87
N ASN A 158 -10.53 -12.92 -12.63
CA ASN A 158 -11.84 -12.71 -11.98
C ASN A 158 -12.13 -11.22 -11.70
N ASN A 159 -11.11 -10.37 -11.55
CA ASN A 159 -11.31 -8.91 -11.44
C ASN A 159 -11.51 -8.22 -12.78
N ASP A 160 -11.07 -8.83 -13.88
CA ASP A 160 -11.30 -8.31 -15.23
C ASP A 160 -12.77 -8.47 -15.66
N VAL A 161 -13.33 -9.67 -15.47
CA VAL A 161 -14.62 -10.05 -16.07
C VAL A 161 -15.70 -10.52 -15.09
N GLY A 162 -15.33 -10.75 -13.83
CA GLY A 162 -16.24 -11.31 -12.82
C GLY A 162 -16.30 -12.84 -12.87
N MET A 163 -16.88 -13.44 -11.82
CA MET A 163 -17.05 -14.88 -11.66
C MET A 163 -18.19 -15.17 -10.67
N GLY A 164 -18.90 -16.26 -10.88
CA GLY A 164 -19.98 -16.76 -10.04
C GLY A 164 -21.12 -15.75 -9.88
N VAL A 165 -21.58 -15.57 -8.65
CA VAL A 165 -22.65 -14.62 -8.30
C VAL A 165 -22.21 -13.15 -8.30
N SER A 166 -20.90 -12.87 -8.42
CA SER A 166 -20.40 -11.50 -8.56
C SER A 166 -20.68 -11.02 -9.97
N ARG A 167 -21.90 -10.50 -10.17
CA ARG A 167 -22.33 -9.95 -11.45
C ARG A 167 -21.48 -8.74 -11.80
N ALA A 168 -20.90 -8.77 -13.00
CA ALA A 168 -20.35 -7.56 -13.59
C ALA A 168 -21.42 -6.45 -13.59
N LEU A 169 -21.05 -5.23 -13.18
CA LEU A 169 -22.02 -4.13 -13.06
C LEU A 169 -22.65 -3.78 -14.42
N SER A 170 -21.88 -3.94 -15.50
CA SER A 170 -22.38 -3.88 -16.86
C SER A 170 -22.48 -5.27 -17.46
N LYS A 171 -23.62 -5.57 -18.09
CA LYS A 171 -23.81 -6.80 -18.90
C LYS A 171 -22.83 -6.91 -20.06
N LYS A 172 -22.16 -5.82 -20.44
CA LYS A 172 -21.22 -5.74 -21.56
C LYS A 172 -19.75 -5.95 -21.17
N VAL A 173 -19.42 -6.18 -19.89
CA VAL A 173 -18.01 -6.31 -19.46
C VAL A 173 -17.25 -7.38 -20.25
N ARG A 174 -17.84 -8.57 -20.45
CA ARG A 174 -17.18 -9.62 -21.22
C ARG A 174 -16.97 -9.23 -22.69
N GLN A 175 -17.94 -8.54 -23.29
CA GLN A 175 -17.81 -8.00 -24.66
C GLN A 175 -16.71 -6.93 -24.74
N ASN A 176 -16.64 -6.03 -23.76
CA ASN A 176 -15.61 -4.98 -23.72
C ASN A 176 -14.20 -5.59 -23.54
N TYR A 177 -14.08 -6.62 -22.70
CA TYR A 177 -12.85 -7.40 -22.57
C TYR A 177 -12.44 -7.99 -23.93
N PHE A 178 -13.37 -8.65 -24.62
CA PHE A 178 -13.11 -9.26 -25.94
C PHE A 178 -12.58 -8.24 -26.96
N ILE A 179 -13.18 -7.05 -27.02
CA ILE A 179 -12.80 -5.99 -27.97
C ILE A 179 -11.40 -5.41 -27.66
N THR A 180 -10.99 -5.39 -26.39
CA THR A 180 -9.77 -4.70 -25.95
C THR A 180 -8.59 -5.65 -25.72
N PHE A 181 -8.79 -6.70 -24.93
CA PHE A 181 -7.78 -7.71 -24.59
C PHE A 181 -7.83 -8.95 -25.49
N GLY A 182 -8.91 -9.14 -26.26
CA GLY A 182 -9.03 -10.25 -27.21
C GLY A 182 -9.78 -11.46 -26.64
N PRO A 183 -9.65 -12.63 -27.31
CA PRO A 183 -10.44 -13.81 -26.99
C PRO A 183 -10.14 -14.38 -25.59
N PHE A 184 -11.20 -14.90 -24.95
CA PHE A 184 -11.16 -15.50 -23.61
C PHE A 184 -10.37 -16.82 -23.59
N ASN A 185 -10.62 -17.66 -24.57
CA ASN A 185 -9.94 -18.92 -24.81
C ASN A 185 -9.25 -18.84 -26.18
N HIS A 186 -7.96 -19.12 -26.26
CA HIS A 186 -7.27 -19.18 -27.54
C HIS A 186 -5.97 -19.99 -27.45
N GLN A 187 -5.44 -20.36 -28.62
CA GLN A 187 -4.15 -21.02 -28.75
C GLN A 187 -3.17 -20.18 -29.58
N ALA A 188 -1.89 -20.30 -29.30
CA ALA A 188 -0.82 -19.72 -30.10
C ALA A 188 0.35 -20.70 -30.23
N THR A 189 1.13 -20.62 -31.31
CA THR A 189 2.35 -21.41 -31.47
C THR A 189 3.56 -20.52 -31.28
N VAL A 190 4.39 -20.83 -30.28
CA VAL A 190 5.62 -20.08 -29.98
C VAL A 190 6.79 -21.05 -29.97
N ARG A 191 7.75 -20.88 -30.90
CA ARG A 191 8.94 -21.73 -31.03
C ARG A 191 8.60 -23.24 -31.01
N GLY A 192 7.59 -23.65 -31.79
CA GLY A 192 7.15 -25.05 -31.88
C GLY A 192 6.39 -25.58 -30.66
N HIS A 193 6.12 -24.74 -29.65
CA HIS A 193 5.28 -25.09 -28.49
C HIS A 193 3.86 -24.59 -28.71
N GLN A 194 2.88 -25.36 -28.24
CA GLN A 194 1.47 -25.00 -28.28
C GLN A 194 1.10 -24.30 -26.96
N PHE A 195 0.82 -23.01 -27.01
CA PHE A 195 0.40 -22.21 -25.86
C PHE A 195 -1.12 -22.17 -25.80
N LEU A 196 -1.70 -22.59 -24.68
CA LEU A 196 -3.14 -22.61 -24.46
C LEU A 196 -3.50 -21.59 -23.39
N PHE A 197 -4.34 -20.63 -23.74
CA PHE A 197 -4.83 -19.58 -22.85
C PHE A 197 -6.27 -19.87 -22.48
N LEU A 198 -6.54 -20.06 -21.19
CA LEU A 198 -7.80 -20.59 -20.69
C LEU A 198 -8.58 -19.55 -19.85
N ASP A 199 -9.86 -19.38 -20.15
CA ASP A 199 -10.80 -18.58 -19.38
C ASP A 199 -11.11 -19.26 -18.04
N ALA A 200 -10.28 -18.96 -17.04
CA ALA A 200 -10.42 -19.54 -15.72
C ALA A 200 -11.74 -19.15 -15.02
N PRO A 201 -12.18 -17.87 -15.00
CA PRO A 201 -13.48 -17.50 -14.46
C PRO A 201 -14.64 -18.22 -15.14
N GLY A 202 -14.64 -18.28 -16.48
CA GLY A 202 -15.68 -18.99 -17.23
C GLY A 202 -15.70 -20.50 -16.93
N LEU A 203 -14.52 -21.10 -16.72
CA LEU A 203 -14.40 -22.53 -16.43
C LEU A 203 -14.94 -22.88 -15.05
N VAL A 204 -14.72 -21.99 -14.06
CA VAL A 204 -15.33 -22.14 -12.73
C VAL A 204 -16.85 -22.07 -12.83
N ASP A 205 -17.39 -21.09 -13.56
CA ASP A 205 -18.84 -20.93 -13.71
C ASP A 205 -19.49 -22.13 -14.40
N GLU A 206 -18.84 -22.67 -15.43
CA GLU A 206 -19.30 -23.87 -16.12
C GLU A 206 -19.17 -25.12 -15.23
N ASP A 207 -18.08 -25.26 -14.45
CA ASP A 207 -17.91 -26.36 -13.51
C ASP A 207 -18.97 -26.35 -12.40
N TYR A 208 -19.38 -25.17 -11.92
CA TYR A 208 -20.49 -25.06 -10.97
C TYR A 208 -21.80 -25.57 -11.56
N GLN A 209 -22.12 -25.25 -12.82
CA GLN A 209 -23.32 -25.75 -13.49
C GLN A 209 -23.26 -27.28 -13.66
N ARG A 210 -22.12 -27.78 -14.16
CA ARG A 210 -21.86 -29.21 -14.32
C ARG A 210 -21.98 -29.97 -13.00
N SER A 211 -21.33 -29.47 -11.95
CA SER A 211 -21.32 -30.09 -10.63
C SER A 211 -22.69 -30.05 -9.97
N ALA A 212 -23.47 -28.97 -10.16
CA ALA A 212 -24.84 -28.88 -9.66
C ALA A 212 -25.77 -29.91 -10.32
N ALA A 213 -25.51 -30.24 -11.60
CA ALA A 213 -26.22 -31.30 -12.32
C ALA A 213 -25.74 -32.72 -11.95
N GLY A 214 -24.64 -32.87 -11.21
CA GLY A 214 -24.06 -34.17 -10.87
C GLY A 214 -23.46 -34.93 -12.07
N ILE A 215 -23.13 -34.23 -13.15
CA ILE A 215 -22.68 -34.84 -14.42
C ILE A 215 -21.14 -34.86 -14.47
N PRO A 216 -20.49 -35.98 -14.79
CA PRO A 216 -19.04 -36.01 -14.99
C PRO A 216 -18.62 -35.28 -16.28
N TYR A 217 -17.38 -34.81 -16.38
CA TYR A 217 -16.86 -34.06 -17.54
C TYR A 217 -17.04 -34.77 -18.89
N ASP A 218 -16.92 -36.10 -18.91
CA ASP A 218 -17.04 -36.92 -20.11
C ASP A 218 -18.47 -36.90 -20.69
N LEU A 219 -19.48 -36.68 -19.84
CA LEU A 219 -20.90 -36.64 -20.21
C LEU A 219 -21.48 -35.23 -20.23
N TRP A 220 -20.71 -34.22 -19.82
CA TRP A 220 -21.14 -32.83 -19.85
C TRP A 220 -21.10 -32.28 -21.27
N ASP A 221 -22.24 -31.76 -21.72
CA ASP A 221 -22.35 -31.01 -22.96
C ASP A 221 -21.78 -29.60 -22.75
N PRO A 222 -20.63 -29.25 -23.36
CA PRO A 222 -19.97 -27.98 -23.10
C PRO A 222 -20.82 -26.78 -23.49
N VAL A 223 -20.69 -25.69 -22.74
CA VAL A 223 -21.29 -24.41 -23.12
C VAL A 223 -20.67 -23.95 -24.44
N PRO A 224 -21.49 -23.55 -25.45
CA PRO A 224 -20.98 -23.05 -26.73
C PRO A 224 -20.04 -21.85 -26.55
N GLU A 225 -18.92 -21.86 -27.28
CA GLU A 225 -17.80 -20.91 -27.17
C GLU A 225 -17.18 -20.84 -25.75
N GLY A 226 -17.48 -21.84 -24.91
CA GLY A 226 -17.03 -21.96 -23.54
C GLY A 226 -15.63 -22.57 -23.40
N PRO A 227 -15.04 -22.46 -22.20
CA PRO A 227 -13.72 -23.02 -21.92
C PRO A 227 -13.68 -24.55 -22.03
N LEU A 228 -14.75 -25.28 -21.66
CA LEU A 228 -14.75 -26.73 -21.83
C LEU A 228 -14.84 -27.17 -23.29
N GLU A 229 -15.59 -26.45 -24.13
CA GLU A 229 -15.62 -26.72 -25.56
C GLU A 229 -14.23 -26.49 -26.16
N PHE A 230 -13.60 -25.37 -25.82
CA PHE A 230 -12.23 -25.07 -26.23
C PHE A 230 -11.28 -26.20 -25.85
N VAL A 231 -11.22 -26.60 -24.58
CA VAL A 231 -10.34 -27.69 -24.11
C VAL A 231 -10.58 -29.00 -24.86
N LYS A 232 -11.84 -29.37 -25.12
CA LYS A 232 -12.18 -30.59 -25.87
C LYS A 232 -11.85 -30.48 -27.37
N SER A 233 -11.79 -29.27 -27.92
CA SER A 233 -11.48 -29.01 -29.32
C SER A 233 -9.98 -28.96 -29.64
N VAL A 234 -9.13 -28.80 -28.61
CA VAL A 234 -7.67 -28.72 -28.82
C VAL A 234 -7.14 -30.03 -29.39
N VAL A 235 -6.45 -29.92 -30.53
CA VAL A 235 -5.75 -31.06 -31.15
C VAL A 235 -4.36 -31.18 -30.52
N ILE A 236 -4.22 -32.17 -29.64
CA ILE A 236 -2.93 -32.52 -29.05
C ILE A 236 -2.13 -33.33 -30.09
N ASP A 237 -1.13 -32.68 -30.69
CA ASP A 237 -0.21 -33.28 -31.63
C ASP A 237 1.15 -33.58 -30.97
N SER A 238 2.23 -33.69 -31.75
CA SER A 238 3.58 -33.89 -31.21
C SER A 238 4.20 -32.65 -30.55
N SER A 239 3.53 -31.49 -30.62
CA SER A 239 4.04 -30.22 -30.09
C SER A 239 3.84 -30.17 -28.58
N PRO A 240 4.86 -29.78 -27.79
CA PRO A 240 4.69 -29.67 -26.35
C PRO A 240 3.70 -28.56 -25.96
N VAL A 241 2.79 -28.87 -25.05
CA VAL A 241 1.71 -27.97 -24.62
C VAL A 241 2.09 -27.20 -23.35
N VAL A 242 1.93 -25.88 -23.36
CA VAL A 242 2.07 -25.00 -22.20
C VAL A 242 0.71 -24.37 -21.88
N LEU A 243 0.22 -24.61 -20.67
CA LEU A 243 -1.10 -24.12 -20.24
C LEU A 243 -0.98 -22.84 -19.42
N PHE A 244 -1.74 -21.82 -19.79
CA PHE A 244 -1.87 -20.55 -19.07
C PHE A 244 -3.30 -20.39 -18.55
N THR A 245 -3.43 -20.24 -17.25
CA THR A 245 -4.73 -20.05 -16.56
C THR A 245 -4.56 -18.98 -15.49
N HIS A 246 -5.58 -18.16 -15.21
CA HIS A 246 -5.47 -17.23 -14.09
C HIS A 246 -5.62 -17.96 -12.73
N ILE A 247 -6.62 -18.83 -12.59
CA ILE A 247 -6.86 -19.56 -11.34
C ILE A 247 -5.94 -20.80 -11.26
N PRO A 248 -5.23 -21.01 -10.14
CA PRO A 248 -4.36 -22.17 -9.94
C PRO A 248 -5.09 -23.52 -9.95
N LEU A 249 -4.38 -24.58 -10.31
CA LEU A 249 -4.94 -25.94 -10.26
C LEU A 249 -5.07 -26.43 -8.81
N ALA A 250 -5.97 -27.39 -8.61
CA ALA A 250 -6.26 -28.01 -7.32
C ALA A 250 -5.02 -28.72 -6.76
N ARG A 251 -4.73 -28.48 -5.48
CA ARG A 251 -3.63 -29.12 -4.75
C ARG A 251 -4.03 -29.38 -3.29
N PRO A 252 -3.30 -30.24 -2.55
CA PRO A 252 -3.47 -30.36 -1.11
C PRO A 252 -3.22 -29.01 -0.40
N ASP A 253 -4.02 -28.67 0.60
CA ASP A 253 -3.93 -27.37 1.29
C ASP A 253 -2.58 -27.18 2.02
N THR A 254 -1.89 -28.27 2.35
CA THR A 254 -0.57 -28.28 3.01
C THR A 254 0.59 -28.44 2.02
N ALA A 255 0.31 -28.43 0.71
CA ALA A 255 1.35 -28.56 -0.31
C ALA A 255 2.37 -27.41 -0.20
N SER A 256 3.65 -27.76 -0.20
CA SER A 256 4.73 -26.78 -0.25
C SER A 256 4.75 -26.11 -1.62
N CYS A 257 5.02 -24.81 -1.60
CA CYS A 257 5.11 -23.94 -2.77
C CYS A 257 6.56 -23.63 -3.19
N GLY A 258 7.52 -24.36 -2.62
CA GLY A 258 8.93 -24.13 -2.83
C GLY A 258 9.47 -22.91 -2.06
N PRO A 259 10.79 -22.67 -2.16
CA PRO A 259 11.51 -21.70 -1.32
C PRO A 259 11.32 -20.24 -1.74
N LEU A 260 10.76 -19.98 -2.93
CA LEU A 260 10.57 -18.62 -3.45
C LEU A 260 9.25 -17.98 -3.00
N ARG A 261 8.39 -18.75 -2.33
CA ARG A 261 7.17 -18.23 -1.71
C ARG A 261 7.50 -17.46 -0.44
N GLU A 262 6.82 -16.34 -0.21
CA GLU A 262 7.03 -15.56 1.02
C GLU A 262 6.19 -16.10 2.19
N LYS A 263 4.92 -16.50 1.93
CA LYS A 263 3.99 -16.81 3.03
C LYS A 263 3.10 -18.03 2.76
N GLY A 264 3.18 -19.01 3.66
CA GLY A 264 2.21 -20.10 3.77
C GLY A 264 2.11 -21.01 2.55
N SER A 265 0.93 -21.57 2.32
CA SER A 265 0.56 -22.40 1.16
C SER A 265 -0.70 -21.85 0.49
N ILE A 266 -1.08 -22.39 -0.67
CA ILE A 266 -2.37 -22.08 -1.30
C ILE A 266 -3.43 -23.04 -0.74
N ARG A 267 -4.37 -22.50 0.03
CA ARG A 267 -5.50 -23.25 0.57
C ARG A 267 -6.70 -23.12 -0.35
N ARG A 268 -7.51 -24.17 -0.44
CA ARG A 268 -8.80 -24.12 -1.13
C ARG A 268 -9.72 -23.12 -0.44
N GLY A 269 -10.39 -22.30 -1.23
CA GLY A 269 -11.33 -21.29 -0.78
C GLY A 269 -12.16 -20.80 -1.95
N ALA A 270 -13.42 -20.46 -1.71
CA ALA A 270 -14.31 -19.89 -2.70
C ALA A 270 -15.30 -18.96 -2.00
N GLY A 271 -15.78 -17.96 -2.73
CA GLY A 271 -16.77 -17.02 -2.24
C GLY A 271 -17.32 -16.14 -3.35
N HIS A 272 -17.91 -15.00 -2.98
CA HIS A 272 -18.51 -14.08 -3.95
C HIS A 272 -17.44 -13.47 -4.88
N GLY A 273 -17.31 -14.02 -6.08
CA GLY A 273 -16.42 -13.50 -7.13
C GLY A 273 -14.95 -13.89 -7.02
N TYR A 274 -14.62 -14.94 -6.25
CA TYR A 274 -13.28 -15.50 -6.18
C TYR A 274 -13.31 -17.01 -5.89
N GLN A 275 -12.26 -17.69 -6.35
CA GLN A 275 -11.98 -19.09 -6.04
C GLN A 275 -10.47 -19.32 -6.14
N ASN A 276 -9.85 -19.77 -5.04
CA ASN A 276 -8.40 -19.81 -4.88
C ASN A 276 -7.71 -20.86 -5.76
N THR A 277 -8.42 -21.95 -6.09
CA THR A 277 -7.94 -23.05 -6.94
C THR A 277 -9.12 -23.70 -7.65
N PHE A 278 -8.92 -24.26 -8.84
CA PHE A 278 -9.93 -25.11 -9.47
C PHE A 278 -10.32 -26.32 -8.61
N GLY A 279 -11.42 -26.99 -8.99
CA GLY A 279 -11.84 -28.25 -8.40
C GLY A 279 -10.87 -29.39 -8.73
N LYS A 280 -10.83 -30.43 -7.88
CA LYS A 280 -10.01 -31.63 -8.13
C LYS A 280 -10.40 -32.35 -9.42
N GLN A 281 -11.69 -32.40 -9.74
CA GLN A 281 -12.19 -33.00 -10.97
C GLN A 281 -11.78 -32.16 -12.19
N THR A 282 -11.92 -30.84 -12.14
CA THR A 282 -11.47 -29.90 -13.18
C THR A 282 -9.99 -30.05 -13.46
N THR A 283 -9.17 -30.06 -12.40
CA THR A 283 -7.72 -30.22 -12.51
C THR A 283 -7.36 -31.57 -13.14
N SER A 284 -8.01 -32.65 -12.69
CA SER A 284 -7.78 -33.97 -13.25
C SER A 284 -8.19 -34.06 -14.73
N PHE A 285 -9.30 -33.40 -15.10
CA PHE A 285 -9.76 -33.32 -16.49
C PHE A 285 -8.74 -32.55 -17.35
N LEU A 286 -8.33 -31.34 -16.95
CA LEU A 286 -7.36 -30.53 -17.69
C LEU A 286 -6.04 -31.27 -17.90
N LEU A 287 -5.46 -31.83 -16.83
CA LEU A 287 -4.16 -32.51 -16.91
C LEU A 287 -4.22 -33.80 -17.74
N LYS A 288 -5.33 -34.54 -17.70
CA LYS A 288 -5.50 -35.75 -18.52
C LYS A 288 -5.75 -35.44 -19.99
N THR A 289 -6.56 -34.42 -20.28
CA THR A 289 -6.95 -34.05 -21.65
C THR A 289 -5.82 -33.34 -22.38
N LEU A 290 -5.14 -32.39 -21.73
CA LEU A 290 -4.16 -31.53 -22.38
C LEU A 290 -2.71 -32.02 -22.24
N GLN A 291 -2.42 -32.86 -21.23
CA GLN A 291 -1.07 -33.36 -20.91
C GLN A 291 0.04 -32.29 -21.03
N PRO A 292 -0.10 -31.10 -20.40
CA PRO A 292 0.85 -30.02 -20.55
C PRO A 292 2.22 -30.36 -19.96
N ILE A 293 3.29 -29.83 -20.54
CA ILE A 293 4.65 -29.99 -19.99
C ILE A 293 4.91 -29.04 -18.81
N VAL A 294 4.16 -27.93 -18.73
CA VAL A 294 4.17 -26.95 -17.64
C VAL A 294 2.88 -26.14 -17.65
N VAL A 295 2.45 -25.70 -16.47
CA VAL A 295 1.29 -24.84 -16.25
C VAL A 295 1.76 -23.54 -15.58
N TYR A 296 1.31 -22.40 -16.09
CA TYR A 296 1.49 -21.11 -15.44
C TYR A 296 0.15 -20.60 -14.93
N SER A 297 0.08 -20.30 -13.62
CA SER A 297 -1.10 -19.75 -12.96
C SER A 297 -0.87 -18.41 -12.27
N GLY A 298 -1.93 -17.69 -11.91
CA GLY A 298 -1.90 -16.39 -11.22
C GLY A 298 -2.78 -16.37 -9.97
N ASP A 299 -3.50 -15.26 -9.73
CA ASP A 299 -4.57 -15.06 -8.73
C ASP A 299 -4.11 -15.05 -7.26
N ASN A 300 -3.28 -16.01 -6.84
CA ASN A 300 -2.79 -16.11 -5.46
C ASN A 300 -1.86 -14.96 -5.05
N ARG A 301 -1.30 -14.23 -6.03
CA ARG A 301 -0.36 -13.11 -5.91
C ARG A 301 1.02 -13.43 -5.33
N ASP A 302 1.20 -14.56 -4.65
CA ASP A 302 2.51 -15.05 -4.20
C ASP A 302 2.98 -16.25 -5.04
N TYR A 303 4.29 -16.44 -5.13
CA TYR A 303 4.90 -17.52 -5.90
C TYR A 303 4.47 -18.89 -5.34
N CYS A 304 4.24 -19.86 -6.22
CA CYS A 304 4.12 -21.25 -5.81
C CYS A 304 4.58 -22.20 -6.91
N ASP A 305 5.59 -23.02 -6.61
CA ASP A 305 6.01 -24.13 -7.46
C ASP A 305 5.44 -25.43 -6.89
N TYR A 306 4.58 -26.09 -7.67
CA TYR A 306 3.94 -27.33 -7.28
C TYR A 306 3.95 -28.34 -8.43
N LYS A 307 4.18 -29.62 -8.11
CA LYS A 307 4.19 -30.71 -9.08
C LYS A 307 2.94 -31.57 -8.94
N HIS A 308 2.15 -31.64 -9.99
CA HIS A 308 0.96 -32.47 -10.09
C HIS A 308 1.31 -33.87 -10.54
N LYS A 309 0.81 -34.86 -9.81
CA LYS A 309 0.95 -36.27 -10.19
C LYS A 309 -0.19 -36.67 -11.11
N LEU A 310 0.12 -37.14 -12.32
CA LEU A 310 -0.88 -37.83 -13.13
C LEU A 310 -1.17 -39.21 -12.52
N PRO A 311 -2.44 -39.63 -12.42
CA PRO A 311 -2.76 -41.01 -12.11
C PRO A 311 -2.30 -41.92 -13.27
N SER A 312 -1.12 -42.52 -13.16
CA SER A 312 -0.66 -43.59 -14.04
C SER A 312 -1.05 -44.94 -13.44
N PRO A 313 -1.58 -45.89 -14.23
CA PRO A 313 -1.81 -47.26 -13.76
C PRO A 313 -0.51 -48.02 -13.44
N ASP A 314 0.64 -47.58 -13.98
CA ASP A 314 1.92 -48.25 -13.81
C ASP A 314 2.80 -47.56 -12.75
N ARG A 315 3.11 -48.28 -11.66
CA ARG A 315 3.90 -47.82 -10.50
C ARG A 315 5.36 -47.47 -10.83
N GLU A 316 5.90 -47.94 -11.96
CA GLU A 316 7.29 -47.64 -12.38
C GLU A 316 7.39 -46.38 -13.26
N ALA A 317 6.28 -45.91 -13.84
CA ALA A 317 6.21 -44.65 -14.59
C ALA A 317 5.92 -43.43 -13.69
N GLU A 318 5.73 -43.64 -12.38
CA GLU A 318 5.23 -42.67 -11.41
C GLU A 318 6.15 -41.44 -11.21
N HIS A 319 7.43 -41.52 -11.63
CA HIS A 319 8.38 -40.39 -11.58
C HIS A 319 8.57 -39.65 -12.91
N LYS A 320 8.00 -40.13 -14.03
CA LYS A 320 8.13 -39.48 -15.36
C LYS A 320 6.94 -38.58 -15.72
N ASN A 321 5.89 -38.52 -14.90
CA ASN A 321 4.61 -37.88 -15.22
C ASN A 321 4.22 -36.73 -14.27
N ASP A 322 5.19 -36.12 -13.60
CA ASP A 322 4.94 -34.94 -12.77
C ASP A 322 4.84 -33.69 -13.65
N ILE A 323 3.69 -33.02 -13.63
CA ILE A 323 3.48 -31.75 -14.35
C ILE A 323 3.74 -30.60 -13.39
N GLN A 324 4.73 -29.77 -13.72
CA GLN A 324 5.01 -28.58 -12.95
C GLN A 324 3.95 -27.51 -13.18
N GLU A 325 3.45 -26.92 -12.10
CA GLU A 325 2.67 -25.69 -12.10
C GLU A 325 3.44 -24.61 -11.34
N VAL A 326 3.66 -23.48 -12.00
CA VAL A 326 4.20 -22.27 -11.39
C VAL A 326 3.09 -21.23 -11.30
N THR A 327 2.65 -20.95 -10.08
CA THR A 327 1.83 -19.79 -9.78
C THR A 327 2.73 -18.56 -9.73
N VAL A 328 2.61 -17.70 -10.74
CA VAL A 328 3.43 -16.52 -10.98
C VAL A 328 3.09 -15.46 -9.93
N LYS A 329 4.13 -14.84 -9.39
CA LYS A 329 4.01 -13.79 -8.39
C LYS A 329 3.37 -12.55 -8.99
N SER A 330 2.57 -11.82 -8.20
CA SER A 330 1.93 -10.58 -8.64
C SER A 330 2.97 -9.53 -9.01
N PHE A 331 2.76 -8.88 -10.16
CA PHE A 331 3.61 -7.81 -10.65
C PHE A 331 3.39 -6.49 -9.91
N SER A 332 2.21 -6.32 -9.32
CA SER A 332 1.85 -5.14 -8.54
C SER A 332 2.09 -5.33 -7.05
N MET A 333 2.29 -4.23 -6.33
CA MET A 333 2.33 -4.25 -4.87
C MET A 333 0.99 -4.69 -4.28
N ALA A 334 1.02 -5.75 -3.47
CA ALA A 334 -0.10 -6.13 -2.63
C ALA A 334 0.26 -5.94 -1.14
N ARG A 335 -0.74 -6.00 -0.26
CA ARG A 335 -0.48 -5.98 1.20
C ARG A 335 0.17 -7.28 1.70
N HIS A 336 0.04 -8.34 0.92
CA HIS A 336 0.29 -9.72 1.38
C HIS A 336 1.67 -10.23 0.94
N ILE A 337 2.23 -9.66 -0.12
CA ILE A 337 3.61 -9.90 -0.58
C ILE A 337 4.45 -8.64 -0.39
N GLU A 338 5.70 -8.82 -0.01
CA GLU A 338 6.70 -7.77 0.13
C GLU A 338 7.35 -7.46 -1.22
N HIS A 339 7.71 -8.50 -1.99
CA HIS A 339 8.46 -8.33 -3.24
C HIS A 339 7.58 -8.66 -4.45
N PRO A 340 7.08 -7.73 -5.26
CA PRO A 340 6.39 -8.10 -6.51
C PRO A 340 7.31 -8.91 -7.45
N GLY A 341 6.79 -9.52 -8.52
CA GLY A 341 7.64 -10.30 -9.42
C GLY A 341 7.04 -10.59 -10.79
N PHE A 342 7.82 -11.26 -11.63
CA PHE A 342 7.43 -11.79 -12.94
C PHE A 342 8.20 -13.07 -13.24
N GLN A 343 7.73 -13.85 -14.22
CA GLN A 343 8.38 -15.08 -14.65
C GLN A 343 9.02 -14.90 -16.03
N LEU A 344 10.24 -15.40 -16.18
CA LEU A 344 10.95 -15.52 -17.44
C LEU A 344 10.84 -16.95 -17.95
N LEU A 345 10.49 -17.14 -19.21
CA LEU A 345 10.42 -18.44 -19.89
C LEU A 345 11.29 -18.38 -21.15
N SER A 346 12.23 -19.30 -21.27
CA SER A 346 13.09 -19.46 -22.45
C SER A 346 12.73 -20.75 -23.17
N LEU A 347 12.53 -20.65 -24.48
CA LEU A 347 12.12 -21.77 -25.33
C LEU A 347 13.20 -22.08 -26.37
N SER A 348 13.47 -23.37 -26.55
CA SER A 348 14.31 -23.91 -27.62
C SER A 348 13.46 -24.73 -28.60
N ASP A 349 14.06 -25.20 -29.69
CA ASP A 349 13.33 -26.05 -30.63
C ASP A 349 13.01 -27.43 -29.99
N PRO A 350 11.74 -27.87 -29.96
CA PRO A 350 11.35 -29.13 -29.32
C PRO A 350 12.01 -30.37 -29.93
N SER A 351 12.17 -30.42 -31.27
CA SER A 351 12.77 -31.56 -31.95
C SER A 351 14.25 -31.68 -31.65
N ALA A 352 14.97 -30.54 -31.61
CA ALA A 352 16.37 -30.50 -31.21
C ALA A 352 16.56 -30.86 -29.72
N ALA A 353 15.68 -30.38 -28.85
CA ALA A 353 15.71 -30.68 -27.41
C ALA A 353 15.49 -32.19 -27.14
N LEU A 354 14.51 -32.79 -27.83
CA LEU A 354 14.24 -34.23 -27.77
C LEU A 354 15.44 -35.05 -28.23
N ALA A 355 16.08 -34.68 -29.33
CA ALA A 355 17.27 -35.36 -29.84
C ALA A 355 18.46 -35.30 -28.87
N ALA A 356 18.58 -34.20 -28.10
CA ALA A 356 19.62 -34.01 -27.10
C ALA A 356 19.26 -34.59 -25.71
N ASN A 357 18.02 -35.07 -25.51
CA ASN A 357 17.47 -35.48 -24.22
C ASN A 357 17.59 -34.38 -23.12
N ILE A 358 17.29 -33.14 -23.50
CA ILE A 358 17.30 -31.94 -22.64
C ILE A 358 15.90 -31.29 -22.74
N PRO A 359 15.39 -30.61 -21.71
CA PRO A 359 14.09 -29.94 -21.79
C PRO A 359 14.06 -28.86 -22.89
N SER A 360 12.92 -28.74 -23.57
CA SER A 360 12.70 -27.72 -24.61
C SER A 360 12.41 -26.33 -24.04
N TYR A 361 12.12 -26.24 -22.74
CA TYR A 361 11.85 -25.01 -22.01
C TYR A 361 12.66 -24.92 -20.71
N ALA A 362 12.85 -23.70 -20.24
CA ALA A 362 13.38 -23.41 -18.92
C ALA A 362 12.79 -22.10 -18.43
N ASP A 363 12.52 -21.99 -17.13
CA ASP A 363 11.93 -20.80 -16.56
C ASP A 363 12.63 -20.33 -15.28
N ALA A 364 12.44 -19.06 -14.94
CA ALA A 364 13.04 -18.42 -13.78
C ALA A 364 12.13 -17.30 -13.25
N SER A 365 11.97 -17.26 -11.92
CA SER A 365 11.24 -16.20 -11.23
C SER A 365 12.16 -15.04 -10.90
N CYS A 366 11.69 -13.81 -11.15
CA CYS A 366 12.43 -12.59 -10.85
C CYS A 366 11.63 -11.68 -9.92
N THR A 367 12.32 -11.14 -8.91
CA THR A 367 11.71 -10.33 -7.86
C THR A 367 12.03 -8.86 -8.02
N LEU A 368 11.01 -8.05 -7.78
CA LEU A 368 11.01 -6.60 -7.78
C LEU A 368 11.12 -6.09 -6.33
N PRO A 369 11.52 -4.83 -6.13
CA PRO A 369 11.80 -4.33 -4.79
C PRO A 369 10.54 -4.16 -3.94
N ASP A 370 10.70 -4.33 -2.62
CA ASP A 370 9.67 -4.00 -1.64
C ASP A 370 9.57 -2.49 -1.44
N GLN A 371 8.79 -1.84 -2.32
CA GLN A 371 8.58 -0.40 -2.26
C GLN A 371 7.82 0.02 -0.98
N ASN A 372 6.92 -0.83 -0.48
CA ASN A 372 6.19 -0.53 0.75
C ASN A 372 7.16 -0.51 1.94
N GLY A 373 8.06 -1.48 2.03
CA GLY A 373 9.11 -1.55 3.04
C GLY A 373 10.13 -0.42 2.94
N ILE A 374 10.52 0.00 1.73
CA ILE A 374 11.35 1.19 1.55
C ILE A 374 10.69 2.41 2.19
N TYR A 375 9.39 2.61 1.98
CA TYR A 375 8.69 3.73 2.61
C TYR A 375 8.50 3.56 4.12
N SER A 376 8.06 2.38 4.58
CA SER A 376 7.67 2.15 5.97
C SER A 376 8.85 1.91 6.90
N HIS A 377 9.88 1.18 6.46
CA HIS A 377 11.00 0.73 7.28
C HIS A 377 12.30 1.50 7.02
N VAL A 378 12.41 2.21 5.89
CA VAL A 378 13.60 3.03 5.58
C VAL A 378 13.27 4.52 5.68
N TYR A 379 12.34 5.04 4.87
CA TYR A 379 12.10 6.48 4.80
C TYR A 379 11.44 7.02 6.07
N LEU A 380 10.35 6.41 6.56
CA LEU A 380 9.66 6.91 7.76
C LEU A 380 10.57 6.95 9.01
N PRO A 381 11.32 5.89 9.37
CA PRO A 381 12.20 5.91 10.53
C PRO A 381 13.35 6.89 10.37
N LEU A 382 13.98 6.96 9.20
CA LEU A 382 15.09 7.90 8.95
C LEU A 382 14.61 9.35 8.96
N MET A 383 13.39 9.64 8.50
CA MET A 383 12.78 10.98 8.61
C MET A 383 12.58 11.36 10.08
N PHE A 384 12.08 10.42 10.90
CA PHE A 384 11.90 10.64 12.32
C PHE A 384 13.22 10.85 13.06
N LEU A 385 14.24 10.03 12.77
CA LEU A 385 15.59 10.18 13.33
C LEU A 385 16.26 11.49 12.89
N SER A 386 16.10 11.89 11.62
CA SER A 386 16.58 13.19 11.12
C SER A 386 15.94 14.34 11.91
N PHE A 387 14.63 14.27 12.17
CA PHE A 387 13.92 15.28 12.95
C PHE A 387 14.41 15.33 14.41
N ILE A 388 14.59 14.18 15.07
CA ILE A 388 15.17 14.11 16.42
C ILE A 388 16.57 14.69 16.43
N GLY A 389 17.43 14.32 15.47
CA GLY A 389 18.79 14.83 15.33
C GLY A 389 18.82 16.35 15.23
N LEU A 390 17.97 16.92 14.39
CA LEU A 390 17.81 18.38 14.25
C LEU A 390 17.28 19.04 15.54
N PHE A 391 16.37 18.37 16.26
CA PHE A 391 15.86 18.86 17.54
C PHE A 391 16.95 18.91 18.62
N VAL A 392 17.69 17.81 18.79
CA VAL A 392 18.81 17.71 19.73
C VAL A 392 19.91 18.70 19.37
N PHE A 393 20.26 18.82 18.08
CA PHE A 393 21.22 19.79 17.60
C PHE A 393 20.81 21.23 17.95
N ASN A 394 19.57 21.62 17.64
CA ASN A 394 19.07 22.96 17.94
C ASN A 394 18.96 23.22 19.45
N LEU A 395 18.62 22.21 20.25
CA LEU A 395 18.61 22.29 21.71
C LEU A 395 20.03 22.51 22.28
N ALA A 396 21.01 21.72 21.82
CA ALA A 396 22.40 21.82 22.24
C ALA A 396 23.01 23.16 21.82
N ARG A 397 22.76 23.60 20.57
CA ARG A 397 23.17 24.91 20.05
C ARG A 397 22.62 26.04 20.92
N ARG A 398 21.33 26.00 21.29
CA ARG A 398 20.71 27.01 22.17
C ARG A 398 21.34 27.02 23.58
N ARG A 399 21.61 25.84 24.16
CA ARG A 399 22.27 25.74 25.47
C ARG A 399 23.69 26.32 25.43
N ARG A 400 24.48 25.99 24.40
CA ARG A 400 25.85 26.52 24.22
C ARG A 400 25.87 28.03 23.97
N MET A 401 24.91 28.56 23.21
CA MET A 401 24.78 30.01 23.00
C MET A 401 24.43 30.75 24.30
N LYS A 402 23.59 30.19 25.17
CA LYS A 402 23.32 30.75 26.50
C LYS A 402 24.56 30.78 27.41
N LEU A 403 25.45 29.80 27.29
CA LEU A 403 26.70 29.72 28.06
C LEU A 403 27.77 30.72 27.57
N LEU A 404 27.72 31.13 26.30
CA LEU A 404 28.71 32.02 25.68
C LEU A 404 28.35 33.51 25.76
N LEU A 405 27.11 33.86 26.16
CA LEU A 405 26.65 35.23 26.36
C LEU A 405 26.75 35.60 27.85
N PRO A 406 27.47 36.66 28.26
CA PRO A 406 27.43 37.13 29.64
C PRO A 406 26.00 37.62 29.99
N PRO A 407 25.53 37.47 31.24
CA PRO A 407 24.28 38.07 31.65
C PRO A 407 24.40 39.59 31.45
N ILE A 408 23.46 40.17 30.70
CA ILE A 408 23.33 41.62 30.58
C ILE A 408 22.97 42.12 31.98
N SER A 409 23.96 42.62 32.71
CA SER A 409 23.74 43.42 33.90
C SER A 409 23.18 44.75 33.42
N ILE A 410 21.87 44.94 33.60
CA ILE A 410 21.25 46.24 33.49
C ILE A 410 21.75 47.04 34.69
N SER A 411 22.88 47.74 34.54
CA SER A 411 23.22 48.82 35.45
C SER A 411 22.16 49.90 35.24
N ALA A 412 21.26 50.03 36.21
CA ALA A 412 20.39 51.19 36.30
C ALA A 412 21.29 52.41 36.50
N GLY A 413 21.59 53.14 35.43
CA GLY A 413 22.28 54.41 35.48
C GLY A 413 21.46 55.37 36.33
N MET A 414 22.01 55.77 37.48
CA MET A 414 21.49 56.87 38.29
C MET A 414 21.51 58.15 37.45
N LEU A 415 20.34 58.75 37.23
CA LEU A 415 20.22 60.11 36.71
C LEU A 415 20.52 61.11 37.85
N PRO A 416 21.21 62.23 37.58
CA PRO A 416 21.49 63.24 38.61
C PRO A 416 20.23 64.02 38.97
N THR A 417 20.01 64.19 40.27
CA THR A 417 19.00 65.05 40.86
C THR A 417 19.40 66.52 40.79
N SER A 418 18.44 67.40 40.50
CA SER A 418 18.49 68.83 40.80
C SER A 418 17.15 69.28 41.44
N PRO A 419 17.15 70.27 42.35
CA PRO A 419 16.15 70.35 43.42
C PRO A 419 15.07 71.45 43.24
N SER A 420 14.05 71.37 44.11
CA SER A 420 13.05 72.39 44.51
C SER A 420 11.85 72.60 43.54
N LEU A 421 10.60 72.86 43.96
CA LEU A 421 10.01 73.35 45.22
C LEU A 421 8.53 72.87 45.34
N SER A 422 8.14 72.50 46.57
CA SER A 422 6.82 72.57 47.24
C SER A 422 5.48 72.57 46.45
N ASN A 423 4.59 71.61 46.76
CA ASN A 423 3.43 71.86 47.63
C ASN A 423 2.70 70.57 48.04
N THR A 424 2.57 70.38 49.37
CA THR A 424 1.39 69.89 50.16
C THR A 424 0.42 68.88 49.55
N CYS A 425 -0.13 67.87 50.23
CA CYS A 425 -0.16 67.39 51.62
C CYS A 425 -0.98 66.08 51.59
N TRP A 426 -0.97 65.36 52.72
CA TRP A 426 -1.84 64.24 53.15
C TRP A 426 -1.26 62.83 53.09
N VAL A 427 -0.76 62.45 54.26
CA VAL A 427 -0.54 61.11 54.82
C VAL A 427 -1.67 60.90 55.88
N PRO A 428 -2.11 59.67 56.17
CA PRO A 428 -1.66 58.95 57.38
C PRO A 428 -1.29 57.48 57.04
N ILE A 429 -0.07 57.04 57.29
CA ILE A 429 0.46 56.45 58.54
C ILE A 429 -0.12 55.06 58.84
N SER A 430 0.82 54.11 58.83
CA SER A 430 0.77 52.68 59.12
C SER A 430 0.43 52.36 60.60
N PRO A 431 0.39 51.08 61.02
CA PRO A 431 1.65 50.49 61.47
C PRO A 431 1.84 49.00 61.15
N THR A 432 3.13 48.67 61.00
CA THR A 432 3.73 47.34 61.13
C THR A 432 3.63 46.79 62.56
N GLY A 433 3.49 45.48 62.72
CA GLY A 433 3.67 44.80 64.01
C GLY A 433 3.94 43.30 63.83
N SER A 434 5.05 42.83 64.38
CA SER A 434 5.59 41.47 64.34
C SER A 434 5.12 40.60 65.52
N LEU A 435 4.76 39.32 65.24
CA LEU A 435 4.83 38.05 66.03
C LEU A 435 4.44 38.02 67.54
N PRO A 436 3.76 36.96 68.02
CA PRO A 436 4.52 35.80 68.55
C PRO A 436 3.86 34.41 68.41
N SER A 437 4.67 33.41 68.79
CA SER A 437 4.46 31.96 68.80
C SER A 437 3.60 31.42 69.96
N ALA A 438 3.05 30.21 69.73
CA ALA A 438 2.79 29.11 70.68
C ALA A 438 1.38 28.88 71.27
N LEU A 439 1.08 27.57 71.42
CA LEU A 439 0.04 26.86 72.21
C LEU A 439 -1.33 26.68 71.48
N ARG A 440 -1.96 25.50 71.34
CA ARG A 440 -1.87 24.14 71.93
C ARG A 440 -2.63 23.14 71.01
N THR A 441 -2.11 21.92 70.83
CA THR A 441 -2.84 20.67 70.49
C THR A 441 -3.59 20.12 71.73
N PRO A 442 -4.44 19.06 71.71
CA PRO A 442 -4.55 17.89 70.79
C PRO A 442 -6.03 17.54 70.39
N THR A 443 -6.37 16.59 69.50
CA THR A 443 -6.34 15.12 69.69
C THR A 443 -6.72 14.35 68.40
N SER A 444 -6.02 13.21 68.19
CA SER A 444 -6.48 11.89 67.68
C SER A 444 -7.05 11.73 66.25
N ALA A 445 -6.83 10.67 65.46
CA ALA A 445 -5.89 9.53 65.35
C ALA A 445 -6.25 8.85 63.99
N ALA A 446 -5.36 8.78 62.99
CA ALA A 446 -4.62 7.59 62.52
C ALA A 446 -5.37 6.23 62.59
N GLY A 447 -5.90 5.71 61.46
CA GLY A 447 -5.35 4.55 60.72
C GLY A 447 -6.31 3.33 60.77
N PRO A 448 -6.14 2.21 60.01
CA PRO A 448 -5.07 1.86 59.08
C PRO A 448 -5.52 1.23 57.71
N THR A 449 -4.55 1.08 56.82
CA THR A 449 -4.49 0.17 55.64
C THR A 449 -4.23 -1.29 56.04
N PHE A 450 -4.62 -2.30 55.23
CA PHE A 450 -3.76 -3.46 54.84
C PHE A 450 -4.39 -4.33 53.72
N ARG A 451 -3.50 -4.99 52.94
CA ARG A 451 -3.70 -5.99 51.87
C ARG A 451 -3.92 -7.42 52.44
N ALA A 452 -4.46 -8.36 51.65
CA ALA A 452 -3.85 -9.65 51.22
C ALA A 452 -4.89 -10.63 50.62
N ALA A 453 -4.42 -11.77 50.10
CA ALA A 453 -4.94 -12.55 48.96
C ALA A 453 -5.58 -13.93 49.28
N SER A 454 -5.98 -14.63 48.18
CA SER A 454 -6.06 -16.10 47.88
C SER A 454 -7.29 -16.98 48.25
N HIS A 455 -7.88 -17.64 47.21
CA HIS A 455 -8.49 -19.00 46.96
C HIS A 455 -9.18 -19.81 48.10
N PRO A 456 -10.03 -20.86 47.87
CA PRO A 456 -10.22 -21.76 46.70
C PRO A 456 -11.70 -22.16 46.31
N ASP A 457 -11.84 -23.06 45.31
CA ASP A 457 -13.02 -23.82 44.81
C ASP A 457 -13.27 -25.11 45.68
N PRO A 458 -14.42 -25.86 45.69
CA PRO A 458 -14.83 -26.81 44.61
C PRO A 458 -16.35 -27.15 44.39
N GLN A 459 -16.67 -27.50 43.12
CA GLN A 459 -17.51 -28.60 42.54
C GLN A 459 -19.04 -28.81 42.77
N GLY A 460 -19.77 -29.03 41.65
CA GLY A 460 -20.98 -29.89 41.53
C GLY A 460 -21.93 -29.64 40.33
N THR A 461 -21.90 -30.49 39.29
CA THR A 461 -22.79 -30.63 38.08
C THR A 461 -24.12 -31.39 38.36
N PRO A 462 -25.12 -31.69 37.44
CA PRO A 462 -25.15 -31.64 35.95
C PRO A 462 -26.50 -31.23 35.23
N LEU A 463 -26.49 -31.23 33.86
CA LEU A 463 -27.54 -31.56 32.84
C LEU A 463 -27.91 -30.53 31.73
N ASN A 464 -27.45 -30.86 30.51
CA ASN A 464 -28.02 -30.80 29.13
C ASN A 464 -28.86 -29.63 28.59
N SER A 465 -28.32 -28.91 27.59
CA SER A 465 -28.79 -28.78 26.17
C SER A 465 -27.90 -27.77 25.40
N PRO A 466 -27.70 -27.89 24.07
CA PRO A 466 -26.64 -27.18 23.36
C PRO A 466 -27.04 -25.74 23.04
N LEU A 467 -26.38 -24.78 23.71
CA LEU A 467 -26.45 -23.36 23.37
C LEU A 467 -25.31 -23.01 22.42
N TYR A 468 -25.71 -22.49 21.26
CA TYR A 468 -25.02 -21.55 20.37
C TYR A 468 -23.61 -21.15 20.83
N TYR A 469 -22.59 -21.69 20.16
CA TYR A 469 -21.23 -21.15 20.23
C TYR A 469 -21.20 -19.82 19.48
N PRO A 470 -20.63 -18.73 20.06
CA PRO A 470 -20.25 -17.58 19.28
C PRO A 470 -19.19 -18.04 18.28
N GLN A 471 -19.49 -17.75 17.02
CA GLN A 471 -18.72 -17.96 15.81
C GLN A 471 -17.21 -17.96 16.06
N ASP A 472 -16.62 -19.05 15.60
CA ASP A 472 -15.21 -19.32 15.50
C ASP A 472 -14.41 -18.10 15.04
N ARG A 473 -13.18 -18.01 15.55
CA ARG A 473 -12.11 -17.30 14.84
C ARG A 473 -12.01 -17.92 13.45
N GLU A 474 -12.64 -17.29 12.48
CA GLU A 474 -12.29 -17.46 11.08
C GLU A 474 -10.78 -17.23 10.97
N GLU A 475 -10.05 -18.27 10.62
CA GLU A 475 -8.72 -18.14 10.03
C GLU A 475 -8.93 -17.29 8.77
N GLU A 476 -8.73 -15.97 8.88
CA GLU A 476 -8.62 -15.06 7.75
C GLU A 476 -7.58 -15.66 6.80
N ASP A 477 -7.99 -16.12 5.61
CA ASP A 477 -7.05 -16.42 4.54
C ASP A 477 -6.43 -15.09 4.10
N PRO A 478 -5.19 -14.78 4.51
CA PRO A 478 -4.66 -13.44 4.49
C PRO A 478 -4.18 -13.04 3.09
N MET A 479 -4.62 -13.72 2.02
CA MET A 479 -4.23 -13.44 0.64
C MET A 479 -5.29 -12.69 -0.17
N PHE A 480 -6.53 -12.66 0.29
CA PHE A 480 -7.62 -11.96 -0.41
C PHE A 480 -7.99 -10.68 0.36
N PRO A 481 -7.74 -9.49 -0.18
CA PRO A 481 -8.11 -8.25 0.49
C PRO A 481 -9.64 -8.10 0.54
N VAL A 482 -10.13 -7.37 1.54
CA VAL A 482 -11.54 -6.99 1.86
C VAL A 482 -12.33 -6.33 0.71
N GLN A 483 -11.77 -6.24 -0.49
CA GLN A 483 -12.43 -5.72 -1.70
C GLN A 483 -13.63 -6.59 -2.13
N TYR A 484 -13.72 -7.82 -1.61
CA TYR A 484 -14.85 -8.73 -1.81
C TYR A 484 -15.97 -8.57 -0.75
N ALA A 485 -15.75 -7.78 0.31
CA ALA A 485 -16.83 -7.40 1.22
C ALA A 485 -17.55 -6.18 0.64
N THR A 486 -18.52 -6.41 -0.24
CA THR A 486 -19.50 -5.40 -0.62
C THR A 486 -20.18 -4.89 0.64
N ARG A 487 -19.86 -3.65 1.01
CA ARG A 487 -20.64 -2.87 1.98
C ARG A 487 -21.94 -2.47 1.29
N ASP A 488 -22.90 -3.38 1.25
CA ASP A 488 -24.26 -3.10 0.83
C ASP A 488 -25.18 -3.22 2.04
N THR A 489 -25.26 -2.14 2.82
CA THR A 489 -26.35 -1.95 3.76
C THR A 489 -27.20 -0.79 3.27
N ARG A 490 -28.13 -1.13 2.36
CA ARG A 490 -29.54 -0.69 2.34
C ARG A 490 -30.04 -0.76 0.90
N LEU A 491 -30.93 -1.71 0.62
CA LEU A 491 -32.28 -1.49 0.07
C LEU A 491 -32.88 -2.80 -0.45
N MET A 492 -34.18 -2.97 -0.15
CA MET A 492 -35.17 -3.85 -0.78
C MET A 492 -35.24 -5.31 -0.30
N HIS A 493 -36.01 -5.52 0.76
CA HIS A 493 -36.98 -6.63 0.80
C HIS A 493 -38.37 -6.01 0.52
N ASP A 494 -38.95 -6.35 -0.62
CA ASP A 494 -40.39 -6.29 -0.86
C ASP A 494 -40.83 -7.68 -1.28
N GLU A 495 -41.67 -8.32 -0.46
CA GLU A 495 -42.49 -9.45 -0.86
C GLU A 495 -43.88 -9.26 -0.23
N TRP A 496 -44.89 -9.21 -1.10
CA TRP A 496 -46.33 -9.01 -0.85
C TRP A 496 -46.92 -10.04 0.13
N SER A 497 -47.95 -9.72 0.92
CA SER A 497 -49.40 -9.81 0.59
C SER A 497 -50.27 -9.30 1.80
N PRO A 498 -51.62 -9.32 1.80
CA PRO A 498 -52.48 -8.14 1.64
C PRO A 498 -53.41 -7.85 2.85
N GLU A 499 -54.22 -6.79 2.71
CA GLU A 499 -55.51 -6.51 3.39
C GLU A 499 -55.62 -5.35 4.42
N HIS A 500 -56.58 -4.47 4.09
CA HIS A 500 -57.53 -3.70 4.89
C HIS A 500 -57.22 -2.34 5.56
N SER A 501 -58.14 -1.42 5.22
CA SER A 501 -58.76 -0.32 5.98
C SER A 501 -58.03 1.03 6.17
N VAL A 502 -58.50 2.02 5.40
CA VAL A 502 -59.13 3.28 5.84
C VAL A 502 -58.94 3.65 7.32
N ALA A 503 -58.30 4.80 7.60
CA ALA A 503 -58.91 5.92 8.33
C ALA A 503 -57.96 7.10 8.55
N THR A 504 -58.59 8.25 8.51
CA THR A 504 -58.25 9.64 8.76
C THR A 504 -57.65 9.98 10.12
N ALA A 505 -57.13 11.22 10.19
CA ALA A 505 -57.13 12.14 11.35
C ALA A 505 -56.09 11.82 12.45
N ASP A 506 -55.49 12.77 13.17
CA ASP A 506 -55.60 14.23 13.21
C ASP A 506 -54.55 14.70 14.24
N TYR A 507 -54.18 15.99 14.18
CA TYR A 507 -53.94 16.87 15.35
C TYR A 507 -52.68 16.60 16.21
N HIS A 508 -52.00 17.58 16.81
CA HIS A 508 -51.98 19.03 16.74
C HIS A 508 -50.82 19.50 17.65
N THR A 509 -50.35 20.73 17.41
CA THR A 509 -49.88 21.72 18.41
C THR A 509 -48.67 21.38 19.29
N SER A 510 -47.64 22.22 19.35
CA SER A 510 -47.69 23.58 19.94
C SER A 510 -46.36 24.29 19.60
N SER A 511 -46.37 25.44 18.91
CA SER A 511 -46.37 26.82 19.45
C SER A 511 -45.12 27.15 20.27
N GLU A 512 -44.46 28.30 20.20
CA GLU A 512 -44.56 29.54 19.42
C GLU A 512 -43.32 30.37 19.79
N PHE A 513 -42.68 30.97 18.78
CA PHE A 513 -42.31 32.38 18.69
C PHE A 513 -41.70 33.13 19.89
N GLU A 514 -40.57 33.80 19.63
CA GLU A 514 -40.60 35.26 19.44
C GLU A 514 -39.30 35.79 18.81
N SER A 515 -39.48 36.65 17.82
CA SER A 515 -38.47 37.44 17.13
C SER A 515 -38.31 38.81 17.78
N SER A 516 -37.09 39.36 17.82
CA SER A 516 -36.94 40.82 17.79
C SER A 516 -35.76 41.23 16.91
N SER A 517 -36.06 42.18 16.01
CA SER A 517 -35.15 42.81 15.07
C SER A 517 -34.59 44.11 15.67
N SER A 518 -33.28 44.34 15.52
CA SER A 518 -32.77 45.72 15.34
C SER A 518 -31.53 45.71 14.46
N SER A 519 -31.45 46.69 13.58
CA SER A 519 -30.42 46.85 12.55
C SER A 519 -29.58 48.09 12.83
N ARG A 520 -28.25 48.00 12.63
CA ARG A 520 -27.32 49.00 12.00
C ARG A 520 -25.82 48.58 12.17
N PRO A 521 -24.89 49.11 11.35
CA PRO A 521 -23.84 48.30 10.68
C PRO A 521 -22.37 48.60 11.09
N PHE A 522 -21.45 47.84 10.47
CA PHE A 522 -19.97 47.97 10.39
C PHE A 522 -19.08 47.32 11.46
N SER A 523 -18.48 46.18 11.12
CA SER A 523 -17.07 46.07 10.68
C SER A 523 -16.66 44.60 10.56
N HIS A 524 -16.18 44.18 9.38
CA HIS A 524 -15.67 42.82 9.17
C HIS A 524 -14.30 42.67 9.85
N HIS A 525 -14.29 42.22 11.11
CA HIS A 525 -13.10 41.60 11.67
C HIS A 525 -12.97 40.17 11.10
N ALA A 526 -11.96 39.97 10.25
CA ALA A 526 -11.55 38.66 9.80
C ALA A 526 -11.22 37.77 11.03
N SER A 527 -12.06 36.77 11.27
CA SER A 527 -11.90 35.78 12.33
C SER A 527 -10.53 35.08 12.22
N ARG A 528 -9.71 35.25 13.27
CA ARG A 528 -8.45 34.51 13.47
C ARG A 528 -8.80 33.08 13.87
N TRP A 529 -8.56 32.12 13.00
CA TRP A 529 -8.56 30.71 13.38
C TRP A 529 -7.32 30.43 14.24
N SER A 530 -7.55 30.23 15.54
CA SER A 530 -6.52 29.77 16.47
C SER A 530 -7.05 28.58 17.25
N TRP A 531 -6.31 27.48 17.22
CA TRP A 531 -6.61 26.33 18.06
C TRP A 531 -5.77 26.41 19.33
N SER A 532 -6.46 26.49 20.47
CA SER A 532 -5.82 26.45 21.77
C SER A 532 -6.26 25.21 22.53
N TRP A 533 -5.30 24.39 22.94
CA TRP A 533 -5.54 23.23 23.78
C TRP A 533 -4.78 23.37 25.10
N THR A 534 -5.42 22.97 26.20
CA THR A 534 -4.88 23.01 27.55
C THR A 534 -4.74 21.59 28.10
N PHE A 535 -3.57 21.23 28.59
CA PHE A 535 -3.28 19.94 29.22
C PHE A 535 -2.47 20.13 30.50
N ALA A 536 -2.53 19.17 31.43
CA ALA A 536 -1.75 19.19 32.66
C ALA A 536 -0.46 18.37 32.48
N LEU A 537 0.69 18.94 32.85
CA LEU A 537 1.98 18.25 32.88
C LEU A 537 2.68 18.59 34.19
N PHE A 538 3.03 17.56 34.98
CA PHE A 538 3.60 17.69 36.33
C PHE A 538 2.75 18.58 37.26
N GLY A 539 1.45 18.32 37.32
CA GLY A 539 0.52 19.05 38.20
C GLY A 539 0.26 20.52 37.82
N ARG A 540 0.82 21.02 36.70
CA ARG A 540 0.59 22.38 36.21
C ARG A 540 -0.14 22.38 34.87
N ARG A 541 -1.22 23.16 34.77
CA ARG A 541 -1.99 23.34 33.53
C ARG A 541 -1.19 24.21 32.56
N ARG A 542 -0.94 23.70 31.35
CA ARG A 542 -0.21 24.34 30.25
C ARG A 542 -1.16 24.54 29.08
N ARG A 543 -1.01 25.63 28.32
CA ARG A 543 -1.78 25.91 27.10
C ARG A 543 -0.83 25.96 25.89
N ILE A 544 -1.14 25.24 24.84
CA ILE A 544 -0.53 25.42 23.52
C ILE A 544 -1.56 26.08 22.61
N THR A 545 -1.15 27.09 21.87
CA THR A 545 -2.00 27.75 20.87
C THR A 545 -1.28 27.78 19.54
N ILE A 546 -1.84 27.10 18.54
CA ILE A 546 -1.32 27.06 17.19
C ILE A 546 -2.13 28.06 16.36
N ARG A 547 -1.42 29.00 15.73
CA ARG A 547 -1.98 29.97 14.79
C ARG A 547 -1.42 29.66 13.41
N LEU A 548 -2.28 29.47 12.42
CA LEU A 548 -1.85 29.32 11.03
C LEU A 548 -1.20 30.63 10.54
N PRO A 549 0.01 30.61 9.97
CA PRO A 549 0.62 31.79 9.39
C PRO A 549 -0.12 32.19 8.11
N ARG A 550 -0.30 33.50 7.87
CA ARG A 550 -0.78 34.01 6.58
C ARG A 550 0.24 33.65 5.49
N LEU A 551 -0.20 32.96 4.42
CA LEU A 551 0.53 32.94 3.15
C LEU A 551 0.44 34.34 2.53
N SER A 552 1.39 35.21 2.88
CA SER A 552 1.63 36.46 2.15
C SER A 552 2.84 36.30 1.24
N TRP A 553 2.89 37.08 0.15
CA TRP A 553 4.04 37.17 -0.74
C TRP A 553 5.37 37.48 -0.01
N GLY A 554 5.30 38.16 1.14
CA GLY A 554 6.46 38.38 2.02
C GLY A 554 6.91 37.12 2.77
N GLY A 555 5.97 36.23 3.13
CA GLY A 555 6.28 34.90 3.66
C GLY A 555 6.93 34.00 2.61
N PHE A 556 6.49 34.10 1.36
CA PHE A 556 7.08 33.39 0.22
C PHE A 556 8.50 33.88 -0.08
N ARG A 557 8.76 35.21 -0.03
CA ARG A 557 10.12 35.76 -0.08
C ARG A 557 11.00 35.33 1.10
N GLY A 558 10.43 35.14 2.30
CA GLY A 558 11.13 34.58 3.44
C GLY A 558 11.49 33.10 3.29
N ILE A 559 10.68 32.33 2.56
CA ILE A 559 10.96 30.93 2.18
C ILE A 559 12.01 30.89 1.05
N LEU A 560 11.93 31.80 0.07
CA LEU A 560 12.94 31.96 -0.97
C LEU A 560 14.32 32.37 -0.40
N ALA A 561 14.32 33.24 0.62
CA ALA A 561 15.53 33.62 1.36
C ALA A 561 16.07 32.51 2.30
N LEU A 562 15.32 31.42 2.50
CA LEU A 562 15.81 30.19 3.15
C LEU A 562 16.37 29.18 2.13
N LEU A 563 16.04 29.34 0.84
CA LEU A 563 16.61 28.60 -0.28
C LEU A 563 17.89 29.27 -0.82
N VAL A 564 17.97 30.60 -0.74
CA VAL A 564 19.17 31.38 -1.09
C VAL A 564 19.97 31.66 0.18
N GLU A 565 21.09 30.94 0.31
CA GLU A 565 21.99 30.96 1.46
C GLU A 565 22.54 32.39 1.70
N GLY A 566 22.13 33.01 2.81
CA GLY A 566 22.51 34.38 3.17
C GLY A 566 22.99 34.49 4.62
N ARG A 567 24.25 34.90 4.76
CA ARG A 567 25.10 35.15 5.95
C ARG A 567 24.47 35.89 7.16
N ASN A 568 23.20 36.27 7.10
CA ASN A 568 22.46 37.03 8.13
C ASN A 568 21.29 36.26 8.80
N SER A 569 21.04 34.98 8.47
CA SER A 569 19.91 34.21 9.04
C SER A 569 20.03 33.91 10.55
N ASP A 570 21.25 33.89 11.10
CA ASP A 570 21.48 33.54 12.51
C ASP A 570 20.97 34.60 13.50
N ALA A 571 20.92 35.88 13.10
CA ALA A 571 20.40 36.95 13.95
C ALA A 571 18.87 36.84 14.13
N PHE A 572 18.13 36.47 13.08
CA PHE A 572 16.68 36.28 13.11
C PHE A 572 16.27 34.98 13.80
N LEU A 573 17.10 33.94 13.77
CA LEU A 573 16.87 32.65 14.43
C LEU A 573 17.13 32.69 15.95
N SER A 574 17.93 33.65 16.44
CA SER A 574 18.18 33.80 17.89
C SER A 574 16.91 34.07 18.72
N ARG A 575 15.86 34.62 18.09
CA ARG A 575 14.54 34.87 18.69
C ARG A 575 13.57 33.69 18.59
N ARG A 576 13.86 32.66 17.79
CA ARG A 576 12.95 31.52 17.56
C ARG A 576 13.13 30.44 18.64
N GLY A 577 12.03 29.78 19.02
CA GLY A 577 12.07 28.62 19.91
C GLY A 577 12.76 27.42 19.25
N VAL A 578 13.31 26.49 20.03
CA VAL A 578 14.01 25.28 19.52
C VAL A 578 13.16 24.55 18.50
N LEU A 579 11.88 24.31 18.83
CA LEU A 579 10.93 23.65 17.94
C LEU A 579 10.74 24.38 16.60
N GLN A 580 10.67 25.71 16.63
CA GLN A 580 10.50 26.50 15.41
C GLN A 580 11.76 26.46 14.53
N SER A 581 12.96 26.47 15.13
CA SER A 581 14.20 26.28 14.38
C SER A 581 14.28 24.88 13.77
N THR A 582 13.94 23.84 14.53
CA THR A 582 13.87 22.46 14.02
C THR A 582 12.90 22.30 12.86
N LEU A 583 11.71 22.88 12.95
CA LEU A 583 10.71 22.81 11.87
C LEU A 583 11.21 23.50 10.60
N VAL A 584 11.89 24.64 10.73
CA VAL A 584 12.47 25.36 9.59
C VAL A 584 13.59 24.55 8.95
N ASP A 585 14.49 23.99 9.76
CA ASP A 585 15.58 23.12 9.27
C ASP A 585 15.01 21.88 8.58
N ALA A 586 14.04 21.20 9.19
CA ALA A 586 13.37 20.03 8.64
C ALA A 586 12.68 20.35 7.31
N PHE A 587 11.91 21.45 7.23
CA PHE A 587 11.28 21.88 5.98
C PHE A 587 12.31 22.18 4.89
N SER A 588 13.45 22.80 5.26
CA SER A 588 14.53 23.11 4.34
C SER A 588 15.24 21.88 3.77
N ILE A 589 15.06 20.71 4.38
CA ILE A 589 15.54 19.40 3.90
C ILE A 589 14.42 18.70 3.12
N LEU A 590 13.22 18.61 3.69
CA LEU A 590 12.08 17.89 3.11
C LEU A 590 11.66 18.44 1.75
N TRP A 591 11.64 19.76 1.57
CA TRP A 591 11.19 20.37 0.32
C TRP A 591 12.10 20.03 -0.88
N PRO A 592 13.44 20.24 -0.81
CA PRO A 592 14.35 19.74 -1.84
C PRO A 592 14.28 18.23 -2.07
N SER A 593 14.15 17.43 -1.00
CA SER A 593 14.02 15.98 -1.10
C SER A 593 12.75 15.56 -1.87
N LEU A 594 11.62 16.21 -1.60
CA LEU A 594 10.37 15.94 -2.31
C LEU A 594 10.47 16.34 -3.79
N LEU A 595 11.08 17.50 -4.08
CA LEU A 595 11.33 17.92 -5.47
C LEU A 595 12.24 16.91 -6.19
N PHE A 596 13.30 16.46 -5.55
CA PHE A 596 14.20 15.46 -6.11
C PHE A 596 13.50 14.11 -6.33
N TRP A 597 12.66 13.67 -5.38
CA TRP A 597 11.82 12.48 -5.54
C TRP A 597 10.86 12.60 -6.71
N THR A 598 10.22 13.77 -6.89
CA THR A 598 9.34 14.00 -8.05
C THR A 598 10.12 14.00 -9.36
N LEU A 599 11.34 14.54 -9.38
CA LEU A 599 12.20 14.54 -10.57
C LEU A 599 12.65 13.12 -10.92
N ILE A 600 13.09 12.31 -9.96
CA ILE A 600 13.45 10.90 -10.20
C ILE A 600 12.22 10.13 -10.68
N SER A 601 11.09 10.30 -9.99
CA SER A 601 9.86 9.61 -10.35
C SER A 601 9.30 10.07 -11.70
N TRP A 602 9.65 11.25 -12.19
CA TRP A 602 9.32 11.70 -13.54
C TRP A 602 10.32 11.18 -14.58
N TRP A 603 11.61 11.27 -14.30
CA TRP A 603 12.70 10.86 -15.21
C TRP A 603 12.74 9.36 -15.47
N THR A 604 12.19 8.56 -14.56
CA THR A 604 12.08 7.10 -14.71
C THR A 604 10.98 6.67 -15.69
N PHE A 605 10.26 7.60 -16.32
CA PHE A 605 9.17 7.36 -17.29
C PHE A 605 9.29 8.16 -18.57
#